data_AF-A0A0G0SC65-F1
#
_entry.id   AF-A0A0G0SC65-F1
#
_cell.length_a   1.000
_cell.length_b   1.000
_cell.length_c   1.000
_cell.angle_alpha   90.00
_cell.angle_beta   90.00
_cell.angle_gamma   90.00
#
_symmetry.space_group_name_H-M   'P 1'
#
loop_
_entity.id
_entity.type
_entity.pdbx_description
1 polymer ?
#
loop_
_entity_poly.entity_id
_entity_poly.type
_entity_poly.pdbx_seq_one_letter_code
_entity_poly.pdbx_strand_id
1 'polypeptide(L)'
;MSFSTTGMKKTILYIITTLASFFPVVSFAALLGVKGLITDIGSIINSLIPVLFGVALVFFFWGLAQFILHSGDEKTREEGKQKMLWGIIALFVFISIMGILNFIGGTLDIDVGGNVPDDIQNYNPYQLPTERNA
;
A
#
# COMPACT_ATOMS: atom_id res chain seq x y z
N MET A 1 -47.38 -4.87 48.82
CA MET A 1 -46.01 -5.42 48.71
C MET A 1 -45.12 -4.35 48.11
N SER A 2 -44.24 -3.72 48.91
CA SER A 2 -43.34 -2.65 48.45
C SER A 2 -41.92 -3.22 48.32
N PHE A 3 -41.41 -3.32 47.09
CA PHE A 3 -40.06 -3.78 46.83
C PHE A 3 -39.05 -2.69 47.22
N SER A 4 -38.17 -3.00 48.18
CA SER A 4 -37.08 -2.13 48.60
C SER A 4 -36.08 -1.95 47.46
N THR A 5 -36.03 -0.74 46.89
CA THR A 5 -35.25 -0.41 45.68
C THR A 5 -33.74 -0.22 45.96
N THR A 6 -33.34 -0.13 47.22
CA THR A 6 -31.96 0.21 47.63
C THR A 6 -30.96 -0.92 47.35
N GLY A 7 -31.36 -2.18 47.48
CA GLY A 7 -30.50 -3.34 47.17
C GLY A 7 -30.27 -3.54 45.67
N MET A 8 -31.28 -3.25 44.85
CA MET A 8 -31.18 -3.33 43.39
C MET A 8 -30.17 -2.33 42.82
N LYS A 9 -30.11 -1.10 43.36
CA LYS A 9 -29.18 -0.06 42.88
C LYS A 9 -27.71 -0.46 43.04
N LYS A 10 -27.34 -1.12 44.14
CA LYS A 10 -25.97 -1.61 44.37
C LYS A 10 -25.63 -2.79 43.47
N THR A 11 -26.58 -3.69 43.28
CA THR A 11 -26.43 -4.85 42.37
C THR A 11 -26.23 -4.37 40.92
N ILE A 12 -27.00 -3.37 40.49
CA ILE A 12 -26.84 -2.73 39.18
C ILE A 12 -25.46 -2.06 39.05
N LEU A 13 -24.98 -1.38 40.09
CA LEU A 13 -23.66 -0.76 40.10
C LEU A 13 -22.54 -1.79 39.87
N TYR A 14 -22.58 -2.94 40.56
CA TYR A 14 -21.58 -3.99 40.39
C TYR A 14 -21.61 -4.63 38.99
N ILE A 15 -22.80 -4.81 38.40
CA ILE A 15 -22.93 -5.34 37.04
C ILE A 15 -22.30 -4.37 36.02
N ILE A 16 -22.54 -3.07 36.17
CA ILE A 16 -21.97 -2.05 35.28
C ILE A 16 -20.45 -2.01 35.41
N THR A 17 -19.89 -2.03 36.62
CA THR A 17 -18.43 -2.02 36.83
C THR A 17 -17.77 -3.28 36.25
N THR A 18 -18.39 -4.44 36.44
CA THR A 18 -17.88 -5.70 35.89
C THR A 18 -17.92 -5.68 34.36
N LEU A 19 -19.01 -5.21 33.76
CA LEU A 19 -19.15 -5.08 32.30
C LEU A 19 -18.19 -4.05 31.70
N ALA A 20 -17.95 -2.94 32.40
CA ALA A 20 -17.00 -1.91 31.98
C ALA A 20 -15.56 -2.44 31.92
N SER A 21 -15.17 -3.39 32.79
CA SER A 21 -13.87 -4.06 32.71
C SER A 21 -13.71 -4.95 31.48
N PHE A 22 -14.81 -5.39 30.86
CA PHE A 22 -14.80 -6.14 29.59
C PHE A 22 -14.87 -5.24 28.35
N PHE A 23 -15.16 -3.94 28.49
CA PHE A 23 -15.22 -2.99 27.38
C PHE A 23 -13.90 -2.85 26.59
N PRO A 24 -12.70 -2.81 27.23
CA PRO A 24 -11.43 -2.76 26.52
C PRO A 24 -11.20 -3.97 25.61
N VAL A 25 -11.68 -5.15 26.00
CA VAL A 25 -11.50 -6.40 25.25
C VAL A 25 -12.30 -6.37 23.94
N VAL A 26 -13.51 -5.81 23.97
CA VAL A 26 -14.35 -5.65 22.77
C VAL A 26 -13.79 -4.56 21.84
N SER A 27 -13.27 -3.45 22.39
CA SER A 27 -12.59 -2.40 21.61
C SER A 27 -11.34 -2.92 20.92
N PHE A 28 -10.55 -3.75 21.60
CA PHE A 28 -9.36 -4.37 21.02
C PHE A 28 -9.70 -5.38 19.92
N ALA A 29 -10.74 -6.20 20.10
CA ALA A 29 -11.21 -7.12 19.05
C ALA A 29 -11.70 -6.39 17.79
N ALA A 30 -12.43 -5.28 17.96
CA ALA A 30 -12.86 -4.43 16.85
C ALA A 30 -11.67 -3.78 16.13
N LEU A 31 -10.65 -3.34 16.88
CA LEU A 31 -9.42 -2.77 16.33
C LEU A 31 -8.66 -3.79 15.46
N LEU A 32 -8.56 -5.04 15.90
CA LEU A 32 -7.89 -6.11 15.15
C LEU A 32 -8.60 -6.41 13.82
N GLY A 33 -9.93 -6.41 13.80
CA GLY A 33 -10.70 -6.58 12.57
C GLY A 33 -10.46 -5.46 11.56
N VAL A 34 -10.46 -4.20 12.01
CA VAL A 34 -10.19 -3.04 11.15
C VAL A 34 -8.74 -3.03 10.65
N LYS A 35 -7.77 -3.38 11.51
CA LYS A 35 -6.37 -3.52 11.11
C LYS A 35 -6.21 -4.57 10.01
N GLY A 36 -6.85 -5.73 10.14
CA GLY A 36 -6.85 -6.77 9.11
C GLY A 36 -7.33 -6.25 7.75
N LEU A 37 -8.47 -5.54 7.73
CA LEU A 37 -8.99 -4.95 6.49
C LEU A 37 -8.04 -3.92 5.86
N ILE A 38 -7.41 -3.06 6.67
CA ILE A 38 -6.46 -2.06 6.19
C ILE A 38 -5.22 -2.73 5.59
N THR A 39 -4.70 -3.77 6.25
CA THR A 39 -3.55 -4.54 5.76
C THR A 39 -3.89 -5.28 4.47
N ASP A 40 -5.06 -5.92 4.39
CA ASP A 40 -5.51 -6.64 3.19
C ASP A 40 -5.65 -5.69 2.01
N ILE A 41 -6.32 -4.55 2.19
CA ILE A 41 -6.45 -3.51 1.16
C ILE A 41 -5.08 -2.97 0.76
N GLY A 42 -4.21 -2.69 1.73
CA GLY A 42 -2.84 -2.23 1.48
C GLY A 42 -2.04 -3.23 0.63
N SER A 43 -2.18 -4.53 0.89
CA SER A 43 -1.49 -5.58 0.12
C SER A 43 -1.95 -5.65 -1.34
N ILE A 44 -3.25 -5.44 -1.59
CA ILE A 44 -3.84 -5.41 -2.93
C ILE A 44 -3.33 -4.18 -3.69
N ILE A 45 -3.33 -3.01 -3.04
CA ILE A 45 -2.82 -1.77 -3.64
C ILE A 45 -1.34 -1.90 -3.98
N ASN A 46 -0.52 -2.39 -3.05
CA ASN A 46 0.92 -2.60 -3.28
C ASN A 46 1.19 -3.53 -4.46
N SER A 47 0.38 -4.58 -4.63
CA SER A 47 0.49 -5.49 -5.78
C SER A 47 0.04 -4.84 -7.09
N LEU A 48 -0.85 -3.83 -7.04
CA LEU A 48 -1.38 -3.16 -8.22
C LEU A 48 -0.43 -2.10 -8.79
N ILE A 49 0.42 -1.50 -7.96
CA ILE A 49 1.43 -0.50 -8.38
C ILE A 49 2.31 -1.00 -9.55
N PRO A 50 3.00 -2.17 -9.44
CA PRO A 50 3.84 -2.66 -10.55
C PRO A 50 3.02 -3.03 -11.79
N VAL A 51 1.76 -3.46 -11.62
CA VAL A 51 0.86 -3.76 -12.75
C VAL A 51 0.51 -2.49 -13.51
N LEU A 52 0.14 -1.41 -12.81
CA LEU A 52 -0.15 -0.11 -13.43
C LEU A 52 1.07 0.46 -14.15
N PHE A 53 2.26 0.30 -13.58
CA PHE A 53 3.50 0.69 -14.24
C PHE A 53 3.74 -0.09 -15.53
N GLY A 54 3.56 -1.42 -15.50
CA GLY A 54 3.68 -2.28 -16.68
C GLY A 54 2.70 -1.87 -17.79
N VAL A 55 1.44 -1.59 -17.44
CA VAL A 55 0.42 -1.12 -18.40
C VAL A 55 0.82 0.24 -19.00
N ALA A 56 1.28 1.19 -18.18
CA ALA A 56 1.73 2.50 -18.66
C ALA A 56 2.88 2.38 -19.68
N LEU A 57 3.86 1.50 -19.41
CA LEU A 57 4.96 1.21 -20.33
C LEU A 57 4.45 0.63 -21.66
N VAL A 58 3.54 -0.35 -21.61
CA VAL A 58 2.97 -0.95 -22.83
C VAL A 58 2.27 0.10 -23.69
N PHE A 59 1.45 0.98 -23.09
CA PHE A 59 0.78 2.06 -23.82
C PHE A 59 1.78 3.08 -24.41
N PHE A 60 2.83 3.42 -23.67
CA PHE A 60 3.90 4.28 -24.16
C PHE A 60 4.62 3.68 -25.37
N PHE A 61 5.08 2.43 -25.27
CA PHE A 61 5.75 1.75 -26.38
C PHE A 61 4.84 1.52 -27.58
N TRP A 62 3.55 1.23 -27.35
CA TRP A 62 2.57 1.12 -28.43
C TRP A 62 2.42 2.43 -29.21
N GLY A 63 2.29 3.55 -28.50
CA GLY A 63 2.22 4.89 -29.11
C GLY A 63 3.50 5.25 -29.88
N LEU A 64 4.66 4.94 -29.30
CA LEU A 64 5.97 5.16 -29.94
C LEU A 64 6.12 4.33 -31.22
N ALA A 65 5.77 3.04 -31.18
CA ALA A 65 5.83 2.15 -32.32
C ALA A 65 4.90 2.65 -33.45
N GLN A 66 3.66 3.04 -33.13
CA GLN A 66 2.75 3.60 -34.13
C GLN A 66 3.28 4.89 -34.75
N PHE A 67 3.86 5.78 -33.95
CA PHE A 67 4.44 7.04 -34.42
C PHE A 67 5.62 6.82 -35.39
N ILE A 68 6.50 5.86 -35.12
CA ILE A 68 7.65 5.56 -35.97
C ILE A 68 7.21 4.85 -37.27
N LEU A 69 6.36 3.82 -37.15
CA LEU A 69 5.96 2.97 -38.28
C LEU A 69 5.11 3.71 -39.33
N HIS A 70 4.33 4.72 -38.92
CA HIS A 70 3.43 5.46 -39.80
C HIS A 70 3.90 6.89 -40.06
N SER A 71 5.21 7.11 -40.01
CA SER A 71 5.83 8.43 -40.20
C SER A 71 5.62 9.05 -41.60
N GLY A 72 5.22 8.25 -42.58
CA GLY A 72 4.95 8.67 -43.97
C GLY A 72 3.52 9.11 -44.29
N ASP A 73 2.55 8.92 -43.39
CA ASP A 73 1.16 9.36 -43.57
C ASP A 73 0.79 10.34 -42.44
N GLU A 74 0.46 11.57 -42.83
CA GLU A 74 0.28 12.73 -41.96
C GLU A 74 -0.80 12.47 -40.90
N LYS A 75 -1.87 11.77 -41.26
CA LYS A 75 -3.01 11.50 -40.40
C LYS A 75 -2.68 10.49 -39.31
N THR A 76 -2.05 9.37 -39.68
CA THR A 76 -1.60 8.34 -38.73
C THR A 76 -0.45 8.81 -37.85
N ARG A 77 0.37 9.74 -38.36
CA ARG A 77 1.42 10.38 -37.57
C ARG A 77 0.84 11.23 -36.44
N GLU A 78 -0.24 11.97 -36.71
CA GLU A 78 -0.92 12.78 -35.70
C GLU A 78 -1.57 11.93 -34.61
N GLU A 79 -2.21 10.83 -34.99
CA GLU A 79 -2.77 9.85 -34.05
C GLU A 79 -1.68 9.19 -33.19
N GLY A 80 -0.57 8.78 -33.79
CA GLY A 80 0.58 8.22 -33.07
C GLY A 80 1.21 9.20 -32.08
N LYS A 81 1.35 10.47 -32.45
CA LYS A 81 1.80 11.54 -31.53
C LYS A 81 0.87 11.69 -30.33
N GLN A 82 -0.44 11.69 -30.54
CA GLN A 82 -1.39 11.80 -29.44
C GLN A 82 -1.27 10.61 -28.49
N LYS A 83 -1.18 9.38 -29.01
CA LYS A 83 -1.01 8.18 -28.15
C LYS A 83 0.31 8.17 -27.39
N MET A 84 1.40 8.62 -28.02
CA MET A 84 2.69 8.80 -27.34
C MET A 84 2.58 9.82 -26.20
N LEU A 85 1.91 10.95 -26.43
CA LEU A 85 1.71 11.98 -25.42
C LEU A 85 0.91 11.46 -24.22
N TRP A 86 -0.17 10.71 -24.46
CA TRP A 86 -0.94 10.07 -23.38
C TRP A 86 -0.08 9.08 -22.56
N GLY A 87 0.78 8.29 -23.22
CA GLY A 87 1.73 7.41 -22.54
C GLY A 87 2.75 8.17 -21.68
N ILE A 88 3.30 9.27 -22.20
CA ILE A 88 4.25 10.13 -21.47
C ILE A 88 3.59 10.75 -20.25
N ILE A 89 2.35 11.25 -20.38
CA ILE A 89 1.60 11.83 -19.25
C ILE A 89 1.38 10.77 -18.17
N ALA A 90 0.98 9.55 -18.55
CA ALA A 90 0.77 8.46 -17.60
C ALA A 90 2.06 8.11 -16.84
N LEU A 91 3.19 8.02 -17.55
CA LEU A 91 4.51 7.79 -16.95
C LEU A 91 4.93 8.92 -16.01
N PHE A 92 4.73 10.17 -16.42
CA PHE A 92 5.07 11.33 -15.61
C PHE A 92 4.28 11.36 -14.30
N VAL A 93 2.96 11.11 -14.36
CA VAL A 93 2.11 11.05 -13.17
C VAL A 93 2.53 9.91 -12.26
N PHE A 94 2.82 8.72 -12.80
CA PHE A 94 3.29 7.58 -12.00
C PHE A 94 4.60 7.88 -11.26
N ILE A 95 5.60 8.42 -11.97
CA ILE A 95 6.90 8.79 -11.37
C ILE A 95 6.71 9.90 -10.32
N SER A 96 5.85 10.88 -10.59
CA SER A 96 5.55 11.96 -9.64
C SER A 96 4.92 11.44 -8.36
N ILE A 97 3.93 10.54 -8.47
CA ILE A 97 3.29 9.90 -7.31
C ILE A 97 4.32 9.11 -6.51
N MET A 98 5.10 8.24 -7.16
CA MET A 98 6.14 7.46 -6.48
C MET A 98 7.19 8.34 -5.81
N GLY A 99 7.60 9.44 -6.43
CA GLY A 99 8.53 10.40 -5.83
C GLY A 99 7.97 11.05 -4.56
N ILE A 100 6.70 11.47 -4.59
CA ILE A 100 6.02 12.07 -3.44
C ILE A 100 5.83 11.02 -2.32
N LEU A 101 5.39 9.82 -2.67
CA LEU A 101 5.17 8.72 -1.73
C LEU A 101 6.47 8.31 -1.03
N ASN A 102 7.59 8.22 -1.76
CA ASN A 102 8.90 7.94 -1.18
C ASN A 102 9.42 9.10 -0.33
N PHE A 103 9.18 10.35 -0.75
CA PHE A 103 9.54 11.52 0.04
C PHE A 103 8.83 11.52 1.39
N ILE A 104 7.50 11.32 1.38
CA ILE A 104 6.69 11.26 2.61
C ILE A 104 7.07 10.02 3.43
N GLY A 105 7.24 8.86 2.79
CA GLY A 105 7.66 7.61 3.42
C GLY A 105 8.98 7.78 4.18
N GLY A 106 10.00 8.35 3.54
CA GLY A 106 11.28 8.64 4.17
C GLY A 106 11.20 9.64 5.32
N THR A 107 10.28 10.61 5.28
CA THR A 107 10.07 11.53 6.41
C THR A 107 9.33 10.90 7.60
N LEU A 108 8.53 9.87 7.35
CA LEU A 108 7.72 9.20 8.37
C LEU A 108 8.29 7.83 8.80
N ASP A 109 9.45 7.43 8.27
CA ASP A 109 10.04 6.10 8.44
C ASP A 109 9.11 4.95 8.01
N ILE A 110 8.38 5.19 6.91
CA ILE A 110 7.43 4.23 6.33
C ILE A 110 8.02 3.70 5.02
N ASP A 111 8.06 2.37 4.88
CA ASP A 111 8.45 1.72 3.63
C ASP A 111 7.31 1.82 2.60
N VAL A 112 7.45 2.74 1.65
CA VAL A 112 6.44 2.98 0.60
C VAL A 112 7.01 2.56 -0.75
N GLY A 113 7.13 1.25 -0.98
CA GLY A 113 7.67 0.77 -2.24
C GLY A 113 7.88 -0.73 -2.39
N GLY A 114 7.71 -1.52 -1.33
CA GLY A 114 8.06 -2.94 -1.38
C GLY A 114 9.55 -3.08 -1.68
N ASN A 115 10.38 -2.37 -0.90
CA ASN A 115 11.81 -2.42 -1.08
C ASN A 115 12.27 -3.87 -0.88
N VAL A 116 13.03 -4.35 -1.86
CA VAL A 116 13.71 -5.64 -1.84
C VAL A 116 14.57 -5.68 -0.58
N PRO A 117 14.33 -6.59 0.38
CA PRO A 117 15.08 -6.65 1.62
C PRO A 117 16.60 -6.63 1.41
N ASP A 118 17.31 -5.91 2.26
CA ASP A 118 18.74 -5.60 2.18
C ASP A 118 19.60 -6.87 2.14
N ASP A 119 19.10 -7.96 2.75
CA ASP A 119 19.78 -9.25 2.86
C ASP A 119 19.93 -9.97 1.51
N ILE A 120 19.02 -9.75 0.57
CA ILE A 120 19.14 -10.30 -0.79
C ILE A 120 19.96 -9.40 -1.73
N GLN A 121 20.09 -8.11 -1.42
CA GLN A 121 21.02 -7.22 -2.14
C GLN A 121 22.48 -7.51 -1.78
N ASN A 122 22.73 -7.91 -0.53
CA ASN A 122 24.06 -8.27 -0.02
C ASN A 122 24.24 -9.79 0.14
N TYR A 123 23.41 -10.61 -0.52
CA TYR A 123 23.57 -12.05 -0.52
C TYR A 123 24.80 -12.42 -1.36
N ASN A 124 25.94 -12.56 -0.69
CA ASN A 124 27.13 -13.17 -1.27
C ASN A 124 27.21 -14.63 -0.81
N PRO A 125 26.78 -15.60 -1.65
CA PRO A 125 26.80 -17.03 -1.30
C PRO A 125 28.21 -17.60 -1.14
N TYR A 126 29.24 -16.81 -1.46
CA TYR A 126 30.65 -17.18 -1.34
C TYR A 126 31.36 -16.50 -0.16
N GLN A 127 30.62 -15.83 0.72
CA GLN A 127 31.17 -15.46 2.02
C GLN A 127 31.39 -16.76 2.82
N LEU A 128 32.63 -17.21 2.83
CA LEU A 128 33.09 -18.25 3.72
C LEU A 128 32.84 -17.78 5.16
N PRO A 129 32.60 -18.68 6.12
CA PRO A 129 32.54 -18.32 7.54
C PRO A 129 33.90 -17.74 7.98
N THR A 130 34.13 -16.46 7.72
CA THR A 130 35.33 -15.76 8.18
C THR A 130 35.08 -15.42 9.64
N GLU A 131 35.71 -16.21 10.49
CA GLU A 131 36.10 -15.83 11.84
C GLU A 131 34.94 -15.47 12.77
N ARG A 132 34.00 -16.41 12.93
CA ARG A 132 33.58 -16.68 14.31
C ARG A 132 34.82 -17.20 15.03
N ASN A 133 35.15 -16.60 16.17
CA ASN A 133 36.21 -16.97 17.13
C ASN A 133 37.68 -16.66 16.75
N ALA A 134 38.07 -15.41 17.06
CA ALA A 134 39.30 -15.10 17.79
C ALA A 134 38.98 -14.14 18.95
#